data_AF-A0A966XAP9-F1
#
_entry.id   AF-A0A966XAP9-F1
#
_cell.length_a   1.000
_cell.length_b   1.000
_cell.length_c   1.000
_cell.angle_alpha   90.00
_cell.angle_beta   90.00
_cell.angle_gamma   90.00
#
_symmetry.space_group_name_H-M   'P 1'
#
loop_
_entity.id
_entity.type
_entity.pdbx_description
1 polymer ?
#
loop_
_entity_poly.entity_id
_entity_poly.type
_entity_poly.pdbx_seq_one_letter_code
_entity_poly.pdbx_strand_id
1 'polypeptide(L)' 'IMALCSRLIVLDHGELLADGEPAVIRADPRVIDAYFGT' A
#
# COMPACT_ATOMS: atom_id res chain seq x y z
N ILE A 1 -10.97 -0.04 -6.72
CA ILE A 1 -10.75 -0.66 -5.40
C ILE A 1 -10.17 0.36 -4.41
N MET A 2 -9.05 1.03 -4.72
CA MET A 2 -8.39 1.97 -3.80
C MET A 2 -9.17 3.25 -3.41
N ALA A 3 -10.26 3.61 -4.09
CA ALA A 3 -11.05 4.80 -3.76
C ALA A 3 -12.22 4.54 -2.78
N LEU A 4 -12.43 3.27 -2.35
CA LEU A 4 -13.58 2.90 -1.53
C LEU A 4 -13.30 2.96 -0.02
N CYS A 5 -12.03 2.92 0.39
CA CYS A 5 -11.61 2.85 1.79
C CYS A 5 -10.89 4.14 2.18
N SER A 6 -11.13 4.64 3.39
CA SER A 6 -10.44 5.81 3.95
C SER A 6 -9.02 5.50 4.43
N ARG A 7 -8.68 4.22 4.60
CA ARG A 7 -7.40 3.75 5.11
C ARG A 7 -7.02 2.41 4.46
N LEU A 8 -5.74 2.23 4.19
CA LEU A 8 -5.14 1.03 3.61
C LEU A 8 -4.00 0.56 4.50
N ILE A 9 -3.93 -0.76 4.70
CA ILE A 9 -2.86 -1.45 5.41
C ILE A 9 -2.27 -2.44 4.42
N VAL A 10 -0.97 -2.36 4.18
CA VAL A 10 -0.21 -3.24 3.30
C VAL A 10 0.70 -4.10 4.15
N LEU A 11 0.55 -5.42 4.02
CA LEU A 11 1.39 -6.43 4.67
C LEU A 11 2.25 -7.08 3.60
N ASP A 12 3.53 -7.24 3.92
CA ASP A 12 4.49 -7.96 3.09
C ASP A 12 5.23 -8.98 3.95
N HIS A 13 5.24 -10.25 3.52
CA HIS A 13 5.86 -11.36 4.24
C HIS A 13 5.53 -11.48 5.75
N GLY A 14 4.36 -11.00 6.17
CA GLY A 14 3.93 -11.02 7.58
C GLY A 14 4.34 -9.79 8.39
N GLU A 15 5.03 -8.83 7.77
CA GLU A 15 5.38 -7.54 8.35
C GLU A 15 4.53 -6.40 7.77
N LEU A 16 4.31 -5.37 8.58
CA LEU A 16 3.58 -4.18 8.15
C LEU A 16 4.48 -3.35 7.23
N LEU A 17 4.10 -3.26 5.96
CA LEU A 17 4.83 -2.50 4.95
C LEU A 17 4.42 -1.02 4.95
N ALA A 18 3.11 -0.77 4.92
CA ALA A 18 2.57 0.58 4.85
C ALA A 18 1.17 0.68 5.47
N ASP A 19 0.87 1.82 6.10
CA ASP A 19 -0.41 2.09 6.74
C ASP A 19 -0.77 3.58 6.57
N GLY A 20 -1.92 3.88 5.96
CA GLY A 20 -2.36 5.25 5.74
C GLY A 20 -3.44 5.42 4.68
N GLU A 21 -3.63 6.66 4.25
CA GLU A 21 -4.63 6.98 3.22
C GLU A 21 -4.25 6.37 1.86
N PRO A 22 -5.25 6.00 1.04
CA PRO A 22 -4.99 5.36 -0.26
C PRO A 22 -4.03 6.14 -1.17
N ALA A 23 -4.11 7.47 -1.16
CA ALA A 23 -3.26 8.33 -1.98
C ALA A 23 -1.78 8.23 -1.56
N VAL A 24 -1.52 8.15 -0.26
CA VAL A 24 -0.17 8.01 0.31
C VAL A 24 0.37 6.61 0.02
N ILE A 25 -0.44 5.58 0.27
CA ILE A 25 -0.05 4.17 0.06
C ILE A 25 0.26 3.88 -1.40
N ARG A 26 -0.52 4.43 -2.33
CA ARG A 26 -0.28 4.27 -3.77
C ARG A 26 1.00 4.95 -4.25
N ALA A 27 1.43 6.03 -3.59
CA ALA A 27 2.67 6.72 -3.91
C ALA A 27 3.90 6.12 -3.20
N ASP A 28 3.71 5.15 -2.31
CA ASP A 28 4.81 4.51 -1.59
C ASP A 28 5.57 3.57 -2.54
N PRO A 29 6.86 3.85 -2.83
CA PRO A 29 7.66 3.02 -3.75
C PRO A 29 7.76 1.56 -3.28
N ARG A 30 7.73 1.32 -1.97
CA ARG A 30 7.78 -0.05 -1.41
C ARG A 30 6.52 -0.84 -1.75
N VAL A 31 5.36 -0.16 -1.75
CA VAL A 31 4.07 -0.76 -2.11
C VAL A 31 4.01 -1.02 -3.61
N ILE A 32 4.57 -0.11 -4.42
CA ILE A 32 4.66 -0.27 -5.87
C ILE A 32 5.49 -1.51 -6.22
N ASP A 33 6.69 -1.62 -5.63
CA ASP A 33 7.58 -2.76 -5.85
C ASP A 33 6.93 -4.08 -5.40
N ALA A 34 6.26 -4.10 -4.24
CA ALA A 34 5.67 -5.32 -3.68
C ALA A 34 4.41 -5.81 -4.43
N TYR A 35 3.57 -4.91 -4.97
CA TYR A 35 2.28 -5.28 -5.57
C TYR A 35 2.21 -5.18 -7.09
N PHE A 36 2.97 -4.28 -7.70
CA PHE A 36 2.89 -3.99 -9.13
C PHE A 36 4.12 -4.44 -9.91
N GLY A 37 5.25 -4.67 -9.22
CA GLY A 37 6.54 -4.92 -9.85
C GLY A 37 7.04 -3.71 -10.64
N THR A 38 8.32 -3.72 -11.01
CA THR A 38 8.93 -2.72 -11.90
C THR A 38 8.30 -2.69 -13.29
#